data_AF-A0A1R2BX26-F1
#
_entry.id   AF-A0A1R2BX26-F1
#
_cell.length_a   1.000
_cell.length_b   1.000
_cell.length_c   1.000
_cell.angle_alpha   90.00
_cell.angle_beta   90.00
_cell.angle_gamma   90.00
#
_symmetry.space_group_name_H-M   'P 1'
#
loop_
_entity.id
_entity.type
_entity.pdbx_description
1 polymer ?
#
loop_
_entity_poly.entity_id
_entity_poly.type
_entity_poly.pdbx_seq_one_letter_code
_entity_poly.pdbx_strand_id
1 'polypeptide(L)'
;MERKQLQQWLSEIDKAIEDEKLYAGQNILWPGSSTLGESTSVSSFQKTDRLFNSQEKTKKTIEQKRQEKLDEELDQMKNPQLSRKSQQLIFKSKREGKIEDRLMQEAQKRKQEASEREAKMKIEAKQKSMPLITQLAANLKREGDVVERLIDYQKVYQDKKDNLKKEIEPEANSAIPKINKTNVESRYMKPQNKNIAVEEYSHKPEISERSQKLAAKLGDAKERLLQKPTPKTLGDTECTFTPSIIKKDDSENKIWWETLYQQSKTIQEKKEKTKEDFDRLKVDPECTFKPKLSSANNEKKENSDDRVKRLQEWQKTREDRLKQEREQNSNRGLEECTFAPKINKNVAPAHIPKQQAPVNKFLQRQYLNKQKSPGDSKSSEIDQDVDPEVYERTIKRLREDLISIPLD
;
A
#
# COMPACT_ATOMS: atom_id res chain seq x y z
N MET A 1 -17.59 -20.20 -3.07
CA MET A 1 -18.34 -21.45 -3.26
C MET A 1 -17.37 -22.51 -3.71
N GLU A 2 -17.27 -23.53 -2.90
CA GLU A 2 -16.09 -24.38 -2.80
C GLU A 2 -16.21 -25.59 -3.71
N ARG A 3 -15.07 -26.06 -4.23
CA ARG A 3 -14.91 -27.26 -5.06
C ARG A 3 -15.68 -28.49 -4.53
N LYS A 4 -15.92 -28.56 -3.22
CA LYS A 4 -16.73 -29.58 -2.55
C LYS A 4 -18.20 -29.57 -2.98
N GLN A 5 -18.80 -28.39 -3.16
CA GLN A 5 -20.20 -28.27 -3.62
C GLN A 5 -20.34 -28.75 -5.08
N LEU A 6 -19.36 -28.45 -5.94
CA LEU A 6 -19.31 -28.96 -7.31
C LEU A 6 -19.12 -30.48 -7.37
N GLN A 7 -18.28 -31.05 -6.51
CA GLN A 7 -18.10 -32.51 -6.44
C GLN A 7 -19.34 -33.23 -5.90
N GLN A 8 -20.02 -32.63 -4.91
CA GLN A 8 -21.27 -33.18 -4.39
C GLN A 8 -22.37 -33.16 -5.46
N TRP A 9 -22.50 -32.06 -6.20
CA TRP A 9 -23.47 -31.94 -7.29
C TRP A 9 -23.19 -32.92 -8.45
N LEU A 10 -21.93 -33.10 -8.84
CA LEU A 10 -21.57 -34.10 -9.86
C LEU A 10 -21.86 -35.54 -9.38
N SER A 11 -21.63 -35.84 -8.11
CA SER A 11 -21.98 -37.14 -7.53
C SER A 11 -23.49 -37.40 -7.49
N GLU A 12 -24.31 -36.36 -7.32
CA GLU A 12 -25.77 -36.47 -7.35
C GLU A 12 -26.27 -36.73 -8.77
N ILE A 13 -25.65 -36.13 -9.79
CA ILE A 13 -25.96 -36.39 -11.21
C ILE A 13 -25.62 -37.83 -11.60
N ASP A 14 -24.44 -38.32 -11.22
CA ASP A 14 -24.04 -39.70 -11.54
C ASP A 14 -24.98 -40.73 -10.90
N LYS A 15 -25.44 -40.47 -9.67
CA LYS A 15 -26.47 -41.29 -9.00
C LYS A 15 -27.80 -41.27 -9.74
N ALA A 16 -28.28 -40.10 -10.15
CA ALA A 16 -29.54 -39.98 -10.88
C ALA A 16 -29.51 -40.76 -12.21
N ILE A 17 -28.37 -40.75 -12.91
CA ILE A 17 -28.16 -41.51 -14.14
C ILE A 17 -28.15 -43.03 -13.89
N GLU A 18 -27.59 -43.48 -12.76
CA GLU A 18 -27.63 -44.91 -12.39
C GLU A 18 -29.04 -45.37 -12.00
N ASP A 19 -29.79 -44.55 -11.26
CA ASP A 19 -31.17 -44.85 -10.86
C ASP A 19 -32.11 -44.93 -12.08
N GLU A 20 -31.90 -44.07 -13.10
CA GLU A 20 -32.68 -44.11 -14.35
C GLU A 20 -32.37 -45.36 -15.18
N LYS A 21 -31.12 -45.85 -15.16
CA LYS A 21 -30.74 -47.12 -15.82
C LYS A 21 -31.35 -48.34 -15.11
N LEU A 22 -31.49 -48.29 -13.79
CA LEU A 22 -32.15 -49.34 -13.00
C LEU A 22 -33.65 -49.41 -13.30
N TYR A 23 -34.30 -48.28 -13.55
CA TYR A 23 -35.72 -48.23 -13.94
C TYR A 23 -35.96 -48.68 -15.39
N ALA A 24 -35.03 -48.38 -16.32
CA ALA A 24 -35.15 -48.81 -17.71
C ALA A 24 -35.01 -50.34 -17.91
N GLY A 25 -34.45 -51.07 -16.93
CA GLY A 25 -34.29 -52.52 -16.97
C GLY A 25 -35.47 -53.33 -16.40
N GLN A 26 -36.43 -52.69 -15.71
CA GLN A 26 -37.61 -53.39 -15.23
C GLN A 26 -38.64 -53.49 -16.36
N ASN A 27 -38.61 -54.63 -17.04
CA ASN A 27 -39.66 -55.09 -17.94
C ASN A 27 -40.96 -55.19 -17.14
N ILE A 28 -41.76 -54.13 -17.14
CA ILE A 28 -43.09 -54.11 -16.52
C ILE A 28 -43.95 -55.09 -17.33
N LEU A 29 -44.03 -56.32 -16.81
CA LEU A 29 -44.92 -57.36 -17.28
C LEU A 29 -46.35 -56.88 -16.97
N TRP A 30 -46.99 -56.23 -17.95
CA TRP A 30 -48.38 -55.81 -17.85
C TRP A 30 -49.26 -57.03 -17.56
N PRO A 31 -49.94 -57.12 -16.40
CA PRO A 31 -50.83 -58.21 -16.12
C PRO A 31 -52.21 -57.86 -16.68
N GLY A 32 -52.69 -58.68 -17.61
CA GLY A 32 -54.11 -58.70 -17.99
C GLY A 32 -54.39 -58.40 -19.45
N SER A 33 -54.26 -59.41 -20.30
CA SER A 33 -55.02 -59.47 -21.55
C SER A 33 -55.29 -60.93 -21.93
N SER A 34 -56.28 -61.49 -21.26
CA SER A 34 -57.12 -62.59 -21.76
C SER A 34 -58.54 -62.03 -21.58
N THR A 35 -59.35 -61.85 -22.61
CA THR A 35 -59.89 -62.90 -23.46
C THR A 35 -60.57 -62.32 -24.71
N LEU A 36 -60.39 -63.05 -25.83
CA LEU A 36 -61.35 -63.32 -26.92
C LEU A 36 -62.22 -62.17 -27.48
N GLY A 37 -62.06 -61.94 -28.79
CA GLY A 37 -63.15 -61.45 -29.63
C GLY A 37 -62.71 -60.63 -30.83
N GLU A 38 -62.88 -61.22 -32.01
CA GLU A 38 -63.05 -60.55 -33.31
C GLU A 38 -61.82 -59.99 -34.04
N SER A 39 -61.44 -60.79 -35.03
CA SER A 39 -60.70 -60.45 -36.24
C SER A 39 -61.26 -59.21 -36.92
N THR A 40 -60.65 -58.06 -36.66
CA THR A 40 -60.59 -56.95 -37.61
C THR A 40 -59.13 -56.75 -38.00
N SER A 41 -58.86 -56.81 -39.30
CA SER A 41 -57.53 -56.59 -39.89
C SER A 41 -57.12 -55.12 -39.73
N VAL A 42 -56.74 -54.72 -38.52
CA VAL A 42 -56.26 -53.37 -38.25
C VAL A 42 -54.78 -53.30 -38.62
N SER A 43 -54.57 -52.91 -39.87
CA SER A 43 -53.47 -52.10 -40.39
C SER A 43 -52.18 -52.10 -39.55
N SER A 44 -51.29 -53.02 -39.87
CA SER A 44 -49.90 -53.07 -39.37
C SER A 44 -49.08 -51.82 -39.73
N PHE A 45 -49.61 -50.93 -40.57
CA PHE A 45 -48.99 -49.68 -41.02
C PHE A 45 -48.94 -48.56 -39.97
N GLN A 46 -49.74 -48.61 -38.89
CA GLN A 46 -49.78 -47.50 -37.92
C GLN A 46 -48.71 -47.57 -36.81
N LYS A 47 -48.00 -48.70 -36.65
CA LYS A 47 -46.96 -48.84 -35.61
C LYS A 47 -45.62 -48.20 -36.00
N THR A 48 -45.25 -48.27 -37.28
CA THR A 48 -44.02 -47.65 -37.80
C THR A 48 -44.09 -46.12 -37.74
N ASP A 49 -45.27 -45.54 -37.98
CA ASP A 49 -45.49 -44.10 -37.92
C ASP A 49 -45.36 -43.53 -36.50
N ARG A 50 -45.78 -44.28 -35.47
CA ARG A 50 -45.61 -43.83 -34.07
C ARG A 50 -44.14 -43.80 -33.67
N LEU A 51 -43.35 -44.79 -34.10
CA LEU A 51 -41.92 -44.84 -33.83
C LEU A 51 -41.19 -43.70 -34.55
N PHE A 52 -41.52 -43.46 -35.82
CA PHE A 52 -40.95 -42.37 -36.61
C PHE A 52 -41.27 -40.99 -36.02
N ASN A 53 -42.53 -40.75 -35.63
CA ASN A 53 -42.94 -39.50 -34.99
C ASN A 53 -42.28 -39.28 -33.62
N SER A 54 -42.03 -40.35 -32.86
CA SER A 54 -41.28 -40.27 -31.60
C SER A 54 -39.83 -39.89 -31.85
N GLN A 55 -39.18 -40.52 -32.85
CA GLN A 55 -37.81 -40.18 -33.23
C GLN A 55 -37.68 -38.73 -33.74
N GLU A 56 -38.60 -38.25 -34.57
CA GLU A 56 -38.59 -36.85 -35.01
C GLU A 56 -38.74 -35.86 -33.84
N LYS A 57 -39.62 -36.17 -32.88
CA LYS A 57 -39.77 -35.34 -31.67
C LYS A 57 -38.48 -35.29 -30.87
N THR A 58 -37.84 -36.43 -30.61
CA THR A 58 -36.57 -36.46 -29.88
C THR A 58 -35.46 -35.68 -30.60
N LYS A 59 -35.36 -35.79 -31.93
CA LYS A 59 -34.41 -35.02 -32.74
C LYS A 59 -34.67 -33.52 -32.64
N LYS A 60 -35.93 -33.09 -32.73
CA LYS A 60 -36.32 -31.67 -32.56
C LYS A 60 -35.96 -31.15 -31.18
N THR A 61 -36.22 -31.92 -30.12
CA THR A 61 -35.86 -31.52 -28.75
C THR A 61 -34.35 -31.42 -28.55
N ILE A 62 -33.57 -32.33 -29.14
CA ILE A 62 -32.10 -32.29 -29.09
C ILE A 62 -31.58 -31.05 -29.82
N GLU A 63 -32.10 -30.76 -31.01
CA GLU A 63 -31.67 -29.61 -31.81
C GLU A 63 -32.03 -28.28 -31.13
N GLN A 64 -33.23 -28.19 -30.53
CA GLN A 64 -33.63 -27.02 -29.76
C GLN A 64 -32.70 -26.79 -28.55
N LYS A 65 -32.39 -27.84 -27.78
CA LYS A 65 -31.41 -27.75 -26.68
C LYS A 65 -30.02 -27.33 -27.17
N ARG A 66 -29.63 -27.75 -28.37
CA ARG A 66 -28.36 -27.37 -28.98
C ARG A 66 -28.33 -25.88 -29.34
N GLN A 67 -29.44 -25.34 -29.84
CA GLN A 67 -29.60 -23.91 -30.14
C GLN A 67 -29.61 -23.07 -28.85
N GLU A 68 -30.38 -23.46 -27.85
CA GLU A 68 -30.42 -22.78 -26.54
C GLU A 68 -29.03 -22.69 -25.91
N LYS A 69 -28.24 -23.77 -25.97
CA LYS A 69 -26.87 -23.77 -25.46
C LYS A 69 -25.94 -22.84 -26.23
N LEU A 70 -26.14 -22.71 -27.54
CA LEU A 70 -25.35 -21.82 -28.40
C LEU A 70 -25.66 -20.35 -28.09
N ASP A 71 -26.94 -20.05 -27.82
CA ASP A 71 -27.38 -18.71 -27.39
C ASP A 71 -26.85 -18.36 -26.00
N GLU A 72 -26.84 -19.32 -25.06
CA GLU A 72 -26.21 -19.14 -23.74
C GLU A 72 -24.70 -18.87 -23.84
N GLU A 73 -23.98 -19.58 -24.72
CA GLU A 73 -22.55 -19.33 -24.98
C GLU A 73 -22.33 -17.94 -25.58
N LEU A 74 -23.19 -17.50 -26.50
CA LEU A 74 -23.14 -16.14 -27.06
C LEU A 74 -23.42 -15.07 -26.00
N ASP A 75 -24.35 -15.32 -25.08
CA ASP A 75 -24.67 -14.41 -23.98
C ASP A 75 -23.54 -14.34 -22.94
N GLN A 76 -22.84 -15.44 -22.68
CA GLN A 76 -21.63 -15.45 -21.84
C GLN A 76 -20.47 -14.71 -22.49
N MET A 77 -20.39 -14.71 -23.83
CA MET A 77 -19.37 -14.01 -24.60
C MET A 77 -19.70 -12.53 -24.84
N LYS A 78 -20.92 -12.07 -24.55
CA LYS A 78 -21.24 -10.64 -24.59
C LYS A 78 -20.42 -9.92 -23.52
N ASN A 79 -19.63 -8.95 -23.97
CA ASN A 79 -18.92 -8.04 -23.08
C ASN A 79 -19.90 -7.49 -22.02
N PRO A 80 -19.53 -7.49 -20.73
CA PRO A 80 -20.41 -7.05 -19.67
C PRO A 80 -20.95 -5.66 -20.01
N GLN A 81 -22.29 -5.55 -20.07
CA GLN A 81 -22.90 -4.27 -20.40
C GLN A 81 -22.59 -3.27 -19.29
N LEU A 82 -21.83 -2.24 -19.65
CA LEU A 82 -21.58 -1.10 -18.77
C LEU A 82 -22.92 -0.53 -18.32
N SER A 83 -23.07 -0.36 -17.00
CA SER A 83 -24.28 0.24 -16.46
C SER A 83 -24.55 1.61 -17.11
N ARG A 84 -25.83 1.99 -17.24
CA ARG A 84 -26.22 3.29 -17.80
C ARG A 84 -25.50 4.47 -17.13
N LYS A 85 -25.23 4.36 -15.82
CA LYS A 85 -24.48 5.36 -15.04
C LYS A 85 -23.01 5.41 -15.44
N SER A 86 -22.37 4.26 -15.69
CA SER A 86 -21.00 4.16 -16.19
C SER A 86 -20.86 4.77 -17.58
N GLN A 87 -21.82 4.50 -18.48
CA GLN A 87 -21.86 5.12 -19.80
C GLN A 87 -21.99 6.65 -19.70
N GLN A 88 -22.90 7.14 -18.86
CA GLN A 88 -23.03 8.58 -18.61
C GLN A 88 -21.75 9.22 -18.06
N LEU A 89 -20.99 8.53 -17.21
CA LEU A 89 -19.69 9.04 -16.71
C LEU A 89 -18.65 9.13 -17.83
N ILE A 90 -18.63 8.15 -18.73
CA ILE A 90 -17.76 8.17 -19.92
C ILE A 90 -18.11 9.37 -20.80
N PHE A 91 -19.40 9.62 -21.08
CA PHE A 91 -19.85 10.76 -21.89
C PHE A 91 -19.67 12.11 -21.20
N LYS A 92 -19.84 12.20 -19.87
CA LYS A 92 -19.64 13.43 -19.10
C LYS A 92 -18.17 13.84 -19.02
N SER A 93 -17.25 12.87 -18.93
CA SER A 93 -15.83 13.17 -19.05
C SER A 93 -15.47 13.26 -20.53
N LYS A 94 -15.64 14.44 -21.15
CA LYS A 94 -14.95 14.76 -22.40
C LYS A 94 -13.45 14.78 -22.11
N ARG A 95 -12.82 13.61 -22.18
CA ARG A 95 -11.38 13.46 -22.09
C ARG A 95 -10.87 13.71 -23.50
N GLU A 96 -10.25 14.85 -23.70
CA GLU A 96 -9.58 15.15 -24.95
C GLU A 96 -8.28 14.33 -25.02
N GLY A 97 -8.05 13.68 -26.16
CA GLY A 97 -6.84 12.92 -26.43
C GLY A 97 -6.85 11.46 -25.99
N LYS A 98 -5.81 10.74 -26.41
CA LYS A 98 -5.55 9.35 -26.02
C LYS A 98 -5.10 9.32 -24.55
N ILE A 99 -5.48 8.27 -23.83
CA ILE A 99 -5.17 8.12 -22.40
C ILE A 99 -3.64 8.04 -22.20
N GLU A 100 -2.96 7.43 -23.16
CA GLU A 100 -1.51 7.28 -23.23
C GLU A 100 -0.80 8.64 -23.23
N ASP A 101 -1.27 9.60 -24.05
CA ASP A 101 -0.67 10.92 -24.17
C ASP A 101 -0.78 11.70 -22.84
N ARG A 102 -1.93 11.56 -22.17
CA ARG A 102 -2.17 12.20 -20.87
C ARG A 102 -1.30 11.62 -19.76
N LEU A 103 -1.13 10.30 -19.73
CA LEU A 103 -0.21 9.63 -18.81
C LEU A 103 1.24 10.05 -19.07
N MET A 104 1.63 10.20 -20.33
CA MET A 104 2.96 10.69 -20.71
C MET A 104 3.18 12.15 -20.29
N GLN A 105 2.21 13.03 -20.51
CA GLN A 105 2.26 14.42 -20.06
C GLN A 105 2.35 14.52 -18.53
N GLU A 106 1.55 13.73 -17.80
CA GLU A 106 1.59 13.72 -16.34
C GLU A 106 2.93 13.20 -15.81
N ALA A 107 3.51 12.16 -16.45
CA ALA A 107 4.84 11.66 -16.11
C ALA A 107 5.93 12.72 -16.35
N GLN A 108 5.87 13.44 -17.48
CA GLN A 108 6.79 14.54 -17.78
C GLN A 108 6.67 15.67 -16.77
N LYS A 109 5.44 16.08 -16.44
CA LYS A 109 5.17 17.11 -15.42
C LYS A 109 5.77 16.72 -14.06
N ARG A 110 5.53 15.48 -13.60
CA ARG A 110 6.11 14.99 -12.34
C ARG A 110 7.65 14.98 -12.37
N LYS A 111 8.25 14.65 -13.52
CA LYS A 111 9.70 14.70 -13.70
C LYS A 111 10.25 16.13 -13.58
N GLN A 112 9.58 17.10 -14.21
CA GLN A 112 9.94 18.52 -14.13
C GLN A 112 9.81 19.04 -12.69
N GLU A 113 8.68 18.78 -12.02
CA GLU A 113 8.47 19.17 -10.62
C GLU A 113 9.52 18.57 -9.68
N ALA A 114 9.91 17.30 -9.89
CA ALA A 114 10.96 16.67 -9.12
C ALA A 114 12.33 17.34 -9.34
N SER A 115 12.69 17.66 -10.60
CA SER A 115 13.95 18.35 -10.90
C SER A 115 14.00 19.77 -10.33
N GLU A 116 12.88 20.51 -10.37
CA GLU A 116 12.80 21.84 -9.78
C GLU A 116 12.95 21.79 -8.26
N ARG A 117 12.35 20.78 -7.62
CA ARG A 117 12.46 20.58 -6.18
C ARG A 117 13.89 20.26 -5.78
N GLU A 118 14.59 19.43 -6.55
CA GLU A 118 16.00 19.13 -6.33
C GLU A 118 16.88 20.38 -6.51
N ALA A 119 16.64 21.17 -7.56
CA ALA A 119 17.35 22.43 -7.79
C ALA A 119 17.15 23.42 -6.64
N LYS A 120 15.92 23.57 -6.15
CA LYS A 120 15.60 24.40 -4.98
C LYS A 120 16.34 23.91 -3.73
N MET A 121 16.34 22.61 -3.45
CA MET A 121 17.09 22.05 -2.31
C MET A 121 18.59 22.30 -2.44
N LYS A 122 19.17 22.22 -3.64
CA LYS A 122 20.59 22.52 -3.88
C LYS A 122 20.92 23.99 -3.63
N ILE A 123 20.06 24.91 -4.08
CA ILE A 123 20.23 26.35 -3.82
C ILE A 123 20.14 26.63 -2.31
N GLU A 124 19.15 26.06 -1.64
CA GLU A 124 18.97 26.20 -0.19
C GLU A 124 20.17 25.62 0.58
N ALA A 125 20.68 24.46 0.18
CA ALA A 125 21.87 23.87 0.77
C ALA A 125 23.11 24.75 0.58
N LYS A 126 23.30 25.33 -0.62
CA LYS A 126 24.38 26.29 -0.89
C LYS A 126 24.25 27.53 -0.01
N GLN A 127 23.05 28.11 0.08
CA GLN A 127 22.78 29.27 0.94
C GLN A 127 23.04 28.96 2.42
N LYS A 128 22.66 27.77 2.91
CA LYS A 128 22.95 27.32 4.28
C LYS A 128 24.42 27.05 4.55
N SER A 129 25.17 26.60 3.53
CA SER A 129 26.60 26.33 3.65
C SER A 129 27.45 27.61 3.60
N MET A 130 26.94 28.68 3.00
CA MET A 130 27.62 29.98 3.01
C MET A 130 27.54 30.57 4.42
N PRO A 131 28.67 30.78 5.11
CA PRO A 131 28.64 31.43 6.41
C PRO A 131 28.11 32.86 6.24
N LEU A 132 26.97 33.15 6.85
CA LEU A 132 26.43 34.51 6.89
C LEU A 132 27.36 35.37 7.75
N ILE A 133 28.13 36.25 7.11
CA ILE A 133 28.86 37.29 7.82
C ILE A 133 27.80 38.23 8.40
N THR A 134 27.58 38.15 9.72
CA THR A 134 26.72 39.09 10.44
C THR A 134 27.13 40.52 10.13
N GLN A 135 26.17 41.45 9.97
CA GLN A 135 26.45 42.86 9.69
C GLN A 135 27.43 43.48 10.71
N LEU A 136 27.36 43.06 11.98
CA LEU A 136 28.33 43.43 13.02
C LEU A 136 29.76 43.00 12.69
N ALA A 137 29.94 41.79 12.14
CA ALA A 137 31.25 41.28 11.74
C ALA A 137 31.79 41.97 10.48
N ALA A 138 30.90 42.40 9.58
CA ALA A 138 31.26 43.20 8.41
C ALA A 138 31.69 44.62 8.79
N ASN A 139 31.03 45.23 9.78
CA ASN A 139 31.30 46.59 10.24
C ASN A 139 32.42 46.67 11.30
N LEU A 140 32.92 45.53 11.78
CA LEU A 140 34.01 45.50 12.75
C LEU A 140 35.29 46.03 12.07
N LYS A 141 35.65 47.28 12.36
CA LYS A 141 36.95 47.83 11.97
C LYS A 141 38.03 47.02 12.70
N ARG A 142 38.85 46.29 11.95
CA ARG A 142 39.97 45.55 12.51
C ARG A 142 41.24 46.28 12.11
N GLU A 143 41.98 46.73 13.10
CA GLU A 143 43.28 47.37 12.92
C GLU A 143 44.37 46.30 12.71
N GLY A 144 45.43 46.66 11.99
CA GLY A 144 46.54 45.76 11.66
C GLY A 144 46.34 44.88 10.42
N ASP A 145 47.43 44.26 9.98
CA ASP A 145 47.42 43.33 8.85
C ASP A 145 46.68 42.04 9.20
N VAL A 146 46.07 41.38 8.21
CA VAL A 146 45.33 40.13 8.38
C VAL A 146 46.23 39.03 8.92
N VAL A 147 47.50 39.00 8.47
CA VAL A 147 48.48 37.98 8.85
C VAL A 147 48.84 38.10 10.33
N GLU A 148 49.13 39.29 10.82
CA GLU A 148 49.47 39.53 12.24
C GLU A 148 48.33 39.11 13.15
N ARG A 149 47.09 39.48 12.81
CA ARG A 149 45.91 39.08 13.60
C ARG A 149 45.70 37.56 13.63
N LEU A 150 45.99 36.85 12.55
CA LEU A 150 45.90 35.38 12.53
C LEU A 150 46.96 34.75 13.44
N ILE A 151 48.17 35.30 13.45
CA ILE A 151 49.25 34.88 14.35
C ILE A 151 48.85 35.12 15.81
N ASP A 152 48.30 36.29 16.12
CA ASP A 152 47.86 36.63 17.48
C ASP A 152 46.70 35.75 17.92
N TYR A 153 45.73 35.48 17.04
CA TYR A 153 44.64 34.56 17.32
C TYR A 153 45.14 33.14 17.59
N GLN A 154 46.15 32.67 16.84
CA GLN A 154 46.77 31.37 17.08
C GLN A 154 47.43 31.31 18.46
N LYS A 155 48.13 32.36 18.90
CA LYS A 155 48.71 32.43 20.25
C LYS A 155 47.62 32.36 21.32
N VAL A 156 46.60 33.23 21.23
CA VAL A 156 45.48 33.25 22.19
C VAL A 156 44.76 31.90 22.26
N TYR A 157 44.62 31.21 21.11
CA TYR A 157 44.03 29.88 21.07
C TYR A 157 44.88 28.83 21.78
N GLN A 158 46.20 28.83 21.59
CA GLN A 158 47.11 27.92 22.29
C GLN A 158 47.11 28.19 23.80
N ASP A 159 47.15 29.45 24.22
CA ASP A 159 47.09 29.83 25.64
C ASP A 159 45.81 29.32 26.31
N LYS A 160 44.65 29.48 25.64
CA LYS A 160 43.38 28.93 26.13
C LYS A 160 43.39 27.41 26.22
N LYS A 161 43.99 26.74 25.22
CA LYS A 161 44.11 25.28 25.21
C LYS A 161 44.98 24.79 26.36
N ASP A 162 46.07 25.49 26.66
CA ASP A 162 46.97 25.14 27.76
C ASP A 162 46.37 25.46 29.12
N ASN A 163 45.60 26.54 29.25
CA ASN A 163 44.82 26.82 30.47
C ASN A 163 43.75 25.74 30.72
N LEU A 164 43.01 25.32 29.68
CA LEU A 164 42.05 24.22 29.78
C LEU A 164 42.73 22.91 30.18
N LYS A 165 43.92 22.60 29.65
CA LYS A 165 44.68 21.43 30.10
C LYS A 165 45.07 21.53 31.58
N LYS A 166 45.49 22.71 32.05
CA LYS A 166 45.79 22.93 33.47
C LYS A 166 44.54 22.80 34.37
N GLU A 167 43.38 23.22 33.88
CA GLU A 167 42.11 23.01 34.60
C GLU A 167 41.66 21.55 34.59
N ILE A 168 41.90 20.83 33.49
CA ILE A 168 41.51 19.41 33.30
C ILE A 168 42.53 18.44 33.91
N GLU A 169 43.75 18.87 34.22
CA GLU A 169 44.64 18.19 35.13
C GLU A 169 44.37 18.70 36.56
N PRO A 170 43.31 18.22 37.25
CA PRO A 170 43.23 18.45 38.69
C PRO A 170 44.48 17.81 39.28
N GLU A 171 45.17 18.60 40.10
CA GLU A 171 46.34 18.22 40.89
C GLU A 171 46.39 16.71 41.15
N ALA A 172 47.34 16.03 40.52
CA ALA A 172 47.60 14.60 40.66
C ALA A 172 47.99 14.17 42.10
N ASN A 173 47.78 15.04 43.08
CA ASN A 173 48.07 14.84 44.50
C ASN A 173 46.83 14.75 45.40
N SER A 174 45.61 14.85 44.88
CA SER A 174 44.43 14.41 45.64
C SER A 174 44.12 12.95 45.32
N ALA A 175 44.28 12.10 46.33
CA ALA A 175 44.07 10.66 46.27
C ALA A 175 42.70 10.31 45.69
N ILE A 176 42.67 10.04 44.38
CA ILE A 176 41.53 9.39 43.74
C ILE A 176 41.46 7.97 44.33
N PRO A 177 40.39 7.61 45.06
CA PRO A 177 40.25 6.25 45.57
C PRO A 177 40.31 5.28 44.39
N LYS A 178 41.20 4.29 44.49
CA LYS A 178 41.38 3.24 43.48
C LYS A 178 40.04 2.56 43.21
N ILE A 179 39.36 2.96 42.14
CA ILE A 179 38.21 2.22 41.63
C ILE A 179 38.79 1.02 40.89
N ASN A 180 38.77 -0.13 41.57
CA ASN A 180 39.19 -1.42 41.04
C ASN A 180 38.49 -1.68 39.70
N LYS A 181 39.29 -1.82 38.64
CA LYS A 181 38.86 -2.19 37.27
C LYS A 181 38.54 -3.68 37.17
N THR A 182 37.76 -4.20 38.10
CA THR A 182 37.19 -5.54 37.99
C THR A 182 35.68 -5.38 38.00
N ASN A 183 35.03 -5.91 36.97
CA ASN A 183 33.58 -6.09 36.84
C ASN A 183 32.78 -4.95 36.17
N VAL A 184 33.08 -4.68 34.89
CA VAL A 184 32.23 -3.82 34.03
C VAL A 184 31.07 -4.62 33.41
N GLU A 185 31.13 -5.96 33.37
CA GLU A 185 30.08 -6.80 32.77
C GLU A 185 28.86 -7.03 33.67
N SER A 186 28.95 -6.79 34.99
CA SER A 186 27.80 -6.94 35.90
C SER A 186 26.99 -5.65 36.12
N ARG A 187 27.33 -4.52 35.48
CA ARG A 187 26.59 -3.25 35.63
C ARG A 187 25.34 -3.14 34.75
N TYR A 188 25.11 -4.06 33.83
CA TYR A 188 23.89 -4.06 33.01
C TYR A 188 22.69 -4.73 33.69
N MET A 189 22.84 -5.32 34.88
CA MET A 189 21.73 -6.01 35.55
C MET A 189 21.74 -5.75 37.06
N LYS A 190 21.13 -4.63 37.47
CA LYS A 190 20.17 -4.50 38.58
C LYS A 190 19.98 -3.01 38.91
N PRO A 191 18.77 -2.45 38.75
CA PRO A 191 18.48 -1.11 39.26
C PRO A 191 18.63 -1.11 40.78
N GLN A 192 19.54 -0.29 41.31
CA GLN A 192 19.57 -0.01 42.73
C GLN A 192 18.38 0.91 43.05
N ASN A 193 17.35 0.31 43.64
CA ASN A 193 16.27 1.03 44.31
C ASN A 193 16.85 1.85 45.46
N LYS A 194 17.16 3.12 45.18
CA LYS A 194 17.25 4.12 46.24
C LYS A 194 15.82 4.29 46.76
N ASN A 195 15.61 3.95 48.03
CA ASN A 195 14.43 4.36 48.81
C ASN A 195 14.42 5.89 48.90
N ILE A 196 13.99 6.53 47.81
CA ILE A 196 13.48 7.89 47.82
C ILE A 196 12.06 7.73 48.36
N ALA A 197 11.72 8.48 49.41
CA ALA A 197 10.36 8.53 49.91
C ALA A 197 9.43 8.78 48.71
N VAL A 198 8.61 7.78 48.39
CA VAL A 198 7.69 7.80 47.28
C VAL A 198 6.63 8.83 47.63
N GLU A 199 6.85 10.08 47.23
CA GLU A 199 5.72 10.95 46.92
C GLU A 199 4.94 10.20 45.84
N GLU A 200 3.75 9.73 46.21
CA GLU A 200 2.82 9.02 45.35
C GLU A 200 2.36 9.94 44.22
N TYR A 201 3.23 10.23 43.26
CA TYR A 201 2.84 10.68 41.93
C TYR A 201 2.25 9.47 41.21
N SER A 202 1.09 9.01 41.69
CA SER A 202 0.25 8.09 40.95
C SER A 202 -0.22 8.86 39.72
N HIS A 203 0.48 8.67 38.61
CA HIS A 203 0.03 9.10 37.31
C HIS A 203 -1.22 8.27 37.01
N LYS A 204 -2.38 8.76 37.45
CA LYS A 204 -3.70 8.23 37.12
C LYS A 204 -4.11 8.96 35.86
N PRO A 205 -3.80 8.47 34.66
CA PRO A 205 -4.28 9.12 33.44
C PRO A 205 -5.80 9.20 33.51
N GLU A 206 -6.33 10.41 33.54
CA GLU A 206 -7.77 10.63 33.44
C GLU A 206 -8.23 10.14 32.07
N ILE A 207 -9.04 9.09 32.07
CA ILE A 207 -9.63 8.53 30.85
C ILE A 207 -10.56 9.60 30.26
N SER A 208 -10.36 9.94 28.99
CA SER A 208 -11.20 10.92 28.29
C SER A 208 -12.69 10.54 28.34
N GLU A 209 -13.58 11.54 28.41
CA GLU A 209 -15.04 11.35 28.50
C GLU A 209 -15.59 10.44 27.38
N ARG A 210 -15.00 10.52 26.18
CA ARG A 210 -15.33 9.65 25.04
C ARG A 210 -15.04 8.17 25.33
N SER A 211 -13.91 7.90 25.98
CA SER A 211 -13.50 6.55 26.33
C SER A 211 -14.35 5.99 27.48
N GLN A 212 -14.78 6.84 28.42
CA GLN A 212 -15.74 6.46 29.46
C GLN A 212 -17.11 6.09 28.86
N LYS A 213 -17.62 6.87 27.89
CA LYS A 213 -18.88 6.54 27.18
C LYS A 213 -18.80 5.22 26.41
N LEU A 214 -17.64 4.93 25.80
CA LEU A 214 -17.42 3.64 25.12
C LEU A 214 -17.32 2.48 26.11
N ALA A 215 -16.64 2.67 27.25
CA ALA A 215 -16.58 1.67 28.30
C ALA A 215 -17.97 1.36 28.88
N ALA A 216 -18.77 2.39 29.16
CA ALA A 216 -20.15 2.22 29.63
C ALA A 216 -21.03 1.47 28.62
N LYS A 217 -20.88 1.73 27.31
CA LYS A 217 -21.60 0.99 26.26
C LYS A 217 -21.20 -0.47 26.13
N LEU A 218 -19.96 -0.80 26.47
CA LEU A 218 -19.43 -2.15 26.36
C LEU A 218 -19.78 -3.02 27.58
N GLY A 219 -20.36 -2.46 28.64
CA GLY A 219 -20.67 -3.18 29.88
C GLY A 219 -19.41 -3.52 30.69
N ASP A 220 -19.60 -4.24 31.79
CA ASP A 220 -18.48 -4.63 32.64
C ASP A 220 -17.58 -5.66 31.92
N ALA A 221 -16.26 -5.47 32.02
CA ALA A 221 -15.29 -6.31 31.32
C ALA A 221 -15.39 -7.77 31.75
N LYS A 222 -15.75 -8.02 33.02
CA LYS A 222 -15.96 -9.37 33.57
C LYS A 222 -17.14 -10.06 32.91
N GLU A 223 -18.23 -9.36 32.66
CA GLU A 223 -19.42 -9.93 32.02
C GLU A 223 -19.15 -10.32 30.56
N ARG A 224 -18.42 -9.49 29.81
CA ARG A 224 -18.04 -9.82 28.42
C ARG A 224 -17.12 -11.03 28.31
N LEU A 225 -16.20 -11.20 29.27
CA LEU A 225 -15.29 -12.34 29.30
C LEU A 225 -16.01 -13.64 29.69
N LEU A 226 -17.06 -13.53 30.49
CA LEU A 226 -17.86 -14.68 30.95
C LEU A 226 -19.05 -14.99 30.04
N GLN A 227 -19.46 -14.08 29.16
CA GLN A 227 -20.39 -14.37 28.09
C GLN A 227 -19.72 -15.32 27.09
N LYS A 228 -19.99 -16.61 27.28
CA LYS A 228 -19.80 -17.62 26.22
C LYS A 228 -20.55 -17.11 24.99
N PRO A 229 -19.93 -17.14 23.79
CA PRO A 229 -20.61 -16.70 22.58
C PRO A 229 -21.90 -17.49 22.48
N THR A 230 -23.03 -16.84 22.77
CA THR A 230 -24.32 -17.46 22.55
C THR A 230 -24.40 -17.64 21.05
N PRO A 231 -24.52 -18.89 20.55
CA PRO A 231 -24.81 -19.09 19.15
C PRO A 231 -26.11 -18.34 18.93
N LYS A 232 -26.05 -17.20 18.24
CA LYS A 232 -27.24 -16.56 17.73
C LYS A 232 -27.91 -17.66 16.95
N THR A 233 -29.05 -18.14 17.43
CA THR A 233 -29.93 -19.06 16.73
C THR A 233 -30.38 -18.34 15.48
N LEU A 234 -29.50 -18.37 14.47
CA LEU A 234 -29.82 -18.25 13.07
C LEU A 234 -30.82 -19.37 12.86
N GLY A 235 -32.11 -19.01 12.86
CA GLY A 235 -33.12 -19.88 12.27
C GLY A 235 -32.64 -20.24 10.86
N ASP A 236 -32.93 -21.47 10.45
CA ASP A 236 -32.50 -22.14 9.22
C ASP A 236 -33.03 -21.48 7.92
N THR A 237 -33.10 -20.15 7.86
CA THR A 237 -33.23 -19.41 6.62
C THR A 237 -31.87 -19.43 5.95
N GLU A 238 -31.74 -20.33 4.98
CA GLU A 238 -30.88 -20.25 3.80
C GLU A 238 -30.01 -18.99 3.80
N CYS A 239 -28.73 -19.16 4.13
CA CYS A 239 -27.74 -18.09 4.15
C CYS A 239 -27.39 -17.67 2.71
N THR A 240 -28.37 -17.12 1.99
CA THR A 240 -28.16 -16.31 0.81
C THR A 240 -27.60 -14.98 1.31
N PHE A 241 -26.27 -14.92 1.45
CA PHE A 241 -25.55 -13.67 1.57
C PHE A 241 -25.76 -12.90 0.27
N THR A 242 -26.93 -12.27 0.16
CA THR A 242 -27.15 -11.16 -0.73
C THR A 242 -26.55 -9.98 0.02
N PRO A 243 -25.38 -9.45 -0.39
CA PRO A 243 -24.89 -8.22 0.22
C PRO A 243 -26.02 -7.22 0.01
N SER A 244 -26.67 -6.85 1.12
CA SER A 244 -27.65 -5.78 1.12
C SER A 244 -26.84 -4.51 0.91
N ILE A 245 -26.51 -4.26 -0.35
CA ILE A 245 -26.00 -2.98 -0.83
C ILE A 245 -27.20 -2.08 -0.61
N ILE A 246 -27.26 -1.50 0.60
CA ILE A 246 -28.14 -0.40 0.91
C ILE A 246 -27.89 0.58 -0.23
N LYS A 247 -28.87 0.70 -1.13
CA LYS A 247 -28.87 1.70 -2.18
C LYS A 247 -29.05 3.02 -1.44
N LYS A 248 -27.98 3.49 -0.81
CA LYS A 248 -27.93 4.83 -0.23
C LYS A 248 -28.24 5.75 -1.39
N ASP A 249 -29.32 6.49 -1.25
CA ASP A 249 -29.74 7.44 -2.26
C ASP A 249 -28.53 8.30 -2.64
N ASP A 250 -28.32 8.49 -3.94
CA ASP A 250 -27.18 9.26 -4.47
C ASP A 250 -27.12 10.70 -3.90
N SER A 251 -28.21 11.16 -3.28
CA SER A 251 -28.30 12.41 -2.52
C SER A 251 -27.38 12.42 -1.29
N GLU A 252 -27.25 11.32 -0.54
CA GLU A 252 -26.41 11.26 0.68
C GLU A 252 -24.92 11.27 0.36
N ASN A 253 -24.52 10.69 -0.77
CA ASN A 253 -23.13 10.69 -1.21
C ASN A 253 -22.63 12.12 -1.50
N LYS A 254 -23.50 13.00 -2.01
CA LYS A 254 -23.14 14.41 -2.26
C LYS A 254 -22.89 15.16 -0.95
N ILE A 255 -23.68 14.86 0.09
CA ILE A 255 -23.55 15.46 1.44
C ILE A 255 -22.23 15.02 2.08
N TRP A 256 -21.82 13.76 1.90
CA TRP A 256 -20.58 13.25 2.48
C TRP A 256 -19.32 13.91 1.92
N TRP A 257 -19.23 14.10 0.60
CA TRP A 257 -18.09 14.80 -0.03
C TRP A 257 -18.00 16.26 0.38
N GLU A 258 -19.15 16.94 0.47
CA GLU A 258 -19.22 18.31 0.98
C GLU A 258 -18.74 18.39 2.44
N THR A 259 -19.14 17.42 3.28
CA THR A 259 -18.68 17.31 4.67
C THR A 259 -17.16 17.10 4.76
N LEU A 260 -16.60 16.23 3.92
CA LEU A 260 -15.14 16.02 3.85
C LEU A 260 -14.39 17.27 3.37
N TYR A 261 -14.93 18.00 2.40
CA TYR A 261 -14.34 19.23 1.91
C TYR A 261 -14.33 20.32 2.99
N GLN A 262 -15.45 20.48 3.70
CA GLN A 262 -15.54 21.38 4.86
C GLN A 262 -14.57 20.97 5.97
N GLN A 263 -14.43 19.67 6.23
CA GLN A 263 -13.45 19.17 7.20
C GLN A 263 -12.00 19.47 6.77
N SER A 264 -11.66 19.30 5.50
CA SER A 264 -10.34 19.68 4.98
C SER A 264 -10.08 21.18 5.14
N LYS A 265 -11.07 22.01 4.82
CA LYS A 265 -10.98 23.47 4.95
C LYS A 265 -10.76 23.91 6.40
N THR A 266 -11.51 23.36 7.34
CA THR A 266 -11.33 23.66 8.77
C THR A 266 -9.98 23.19 9.32
N ILE A 267 -9.43 22.08 8.84
CA ILE A 267 -8.07 21.64 9.19
C ILE A 267 -7.02 22.63 8.66
N GLN A 268 -7.20 23.12 7.44
CA GLN A 268 -6.30 24.09 6.83
C GLN A 268 -6.34 25.43 7.56
N GLU A 269 -7.54 25.96 7.84
CA GLU A 269 -7.73 27.20 8.61
C GLU A 269 -7.09 27.09 10.01
N LYS A 270 -7.20 25.94 10.68
CA LYS A 270 -6.51 25.71 11.96
C LYS A 270 -4.98 25.72 11.83
N LYS A 271 -4.44 25.16 10.75
CA LYS A 271 -2.98 25.19 10.49
C LYS A 271 -2.48 26.60 10.19
N GLU A 272 -3.23 27.36 9.42
CA GLU A 272 -2.90 28.76 9.10
C GLU A 272 -2.99 29.62 10.36
N LYS A 273 -4.06 29.48 11.16
CA LYS A 273 -4.20 30.18 12.43
C LYS A 273 -3.10 29.86 13.43
N THR A 274 -2.74 28.58 13.60
CA THR A 274 -1.64 28.20 14.50
C THR A 274 -0.28 28.71 14.00
N LYS A 275 -0.08 28.81 12.69
CA LYS A 275 1.11 29.41 12.10
C LYS A 275 1.15 30.92 12.33
N GLU A 276 0.04 31.62 12.12
CA GLU A 276 -0.08 33.05 12.40
C GLU A 276 0.12 33.36 13.89
N ASP A 277 -0.48 32.59 14.79
CA ASP A 277 -0.27 32.73 16.23
C ASP A 277 1.21 32.53 16.57
N PHE A 278 1.87 31.52 15.98
CA PHE A 278 3.29 31.28 16.16
C PHE A 278 4.17 32.42 15.63
N ASP A 279 3.81 33.01 14.49
CA ASP A 279 4.54 34.16 13.93
C ASP A 279 4.28 35.44 14.73
N ARG A 280 3.08 35.64 15.30
CA ARG A 280 2.78 36.73 16.26
C ARG A 280 3.62 36.58 17.54
N LEU A 281 3.67 35.38 18.11
CA LEU A 281 4.47 35.09 19.31
C LEU A 281 5.98 35.23 19.08
N LYS A 282 6.49 35.09 17.85
CA LYS A 282 7.90 35.34 17.52
C LYS A 282 8.26 36.83 17.51
N VAL A 283 7.28 37.70 17.27
CA VAL A 283 7.51 39.14 17.11
C VAL A 283 7.40 39.88 18.43
N ASP A 284 6.83 39.28 19.50
CA ASP A 284 6.74 39.93 20.81
C ASP A 284 8.15 40.26 21.36
N PRO A 285 8.55 41.54 21.37
CA PRO A 285 9.87 41.94 21.86
C PRO A 285 10.01 41.74 23.38
N GLU A 286 8.88 41.54 24.07
CA GLU A 286 8.80 41.32 25.52
C GLU A 286 8.74 39.84 25.91
N CYS A 287 8.76 38.90 24.94
CA CYS A 287 8.87 37.48 25.23
C CYS A 287 10.28 37.13 25.74
N THR A 288 10.53 37.45 27.00
CA THR A 288 11.78 37.22 27.76
C THR A 288 11.89 35.77 28.24
N PHE A 289 10.78 35.03 28.26
CA PHE A 289 10.75 33.61 28.54
C PHE A 289 11.20 32.83 27.30
N LYS A 290 12.53 32.71 27.15
CA LYS A 290 13.15 31.72 26.29
C LYS A 290 13.29 30.47 27.13
N PRO A 291 12.33 29.53 27.15
CA PRO A 291 12.51 28.29 27.88
C PRO A 291 13.84 27.72 27.42
N LYS A 292 14.75 27.50 28.36
CA LYS A 292 15.97 26.74 28.11
C LYS A 292 15.50 25.32 27.83
N LEU A 293 15.00 25.07 26.61
CA LEU A 293 14.88 23.74 26.05
C LEU A 293 16.25 23.14 26.28
N SER A 294 16.35 22.20 27.20
CA SER A 294 17.61 21.70 27.72
C SER A 294 18.45 21.20 26.54
N SER A 295 19.32 22.08 26.04
CA SER A 295 20.33 21.79 25.04
C SER A 295 21.40 20.85 25.60
N ALA A 296 21.27 20.45 26.87
CA ALA A 296 22.05 19.42 27.53
C ALA A 296 22.03 18.06 26.81
N ASN A 297 21.06 17.79 25.93
CA ASN A 297 21.08 16.59 25.07
C ASN A 297 21.62 16.84 23.64
N ASN A 298 21.95 18.08 23.27
CA ASN A 298 22.56 18.41 21.97
C ASN A 298 24.10 18.36 21.98
N GLU A 299 24.75 18.17 23.13
CA GLU A 299 26.21 17.98 23.19
C GLU A 299 26.65 16.58 22.79
N LYS A 300 25.74 15.61 22.82
CA LYS A 300 25.90 14.40 22.01
C LYS A 300 25.35 14.71 20.63
N LYS A 301 26.12 15.45 19.83
CA LYS A 301 26.05 15.28 18.37
C LYS A 301 26.42 13.82 18.12
N GLU A 302 25.45 12.91 18.26
CA GLU A 302 25.56 11.58 17.67
C GLU A 302 25.98 11.85 16.24
N ASN A 303 27.16 11.30 15.89
CA ASN A 303 27.73 11.49 14.57
C ASN A 303 26.61 11.20 13.57
N SER A 304 26.36 12.09 12.61
CA SER A 304 25.24 11.91 11.66
C SER A 304 25.26 10.51 11.06
N ASP A 305 26.46 9.97 10.88
CA ASP A 305 26.73 8.60 10.42
C ASP A 305 26.24 7.51 11.38
N ASP A 306 26.32 7.71 12.70
CA ASP A 306 25.85 6.75 13.70
C ASP A 306 24.31 6.66 13.69
N ARG A 307 23.64 7.81 13.53
CA ARG A 307 22.18 7.85 13.36
C ARG A 307 21.75 7.15 12.08
N VAL A 308 22.44 7.38 10.97
CA VAL A 308 22.14 6.73 9.68
C VAL A 308 22.37 5.22 9.78
N LYS A 309 23.48 4.77 10.39
CA LYS A 309 23.76 3.35 10.65
C LYS A 309 22.67 2.70 11.48
N ARG A 310 22.25 3.31 12.59
CA ARG A 310 21.16 2.82 13.44
C ARG A 310 19.85 2.66 12.67
N LEU A 311 19.52 3.61 11.80
CA LEU A 311 18.32 3.54 10.95
C LEU A 311 18.43 2.41 9.92
N GLN A 312 19.59 2.21 9.31
CA GLN A 312 19.83 1.12 8.36
C GLN A 312 19.75 -0.26 9.05
N GLU A 313 20.34 -0.40 10.24
CA GLU A 313 20.26 -1.63 11.04
C GLU A 313 18.81 -1.95 11.44
N TRP A 314 18.06 -0.94 11.86
CA TRP A 314 16.64 -1.10 12.17
C TRP A 314 15.83 -1.54 10.94
N GLN A 315 16.08 -0.94 9.78
CA GLN A 315 15.41 -1.32 8.53
C GLN A 315 15.75 -2.76 8.14
N LYS A 316 17.03 -3.15 8.22
CA LYS A 316 17.48 -4.52 7.92
C LYS A 316 16.81 -5.53 8.85
N THR A 317 16.79 -5.25 10.16
CA THR A 317 16.15 -6.12 11.16
C THR A 317 14.65 -6.28 10.89
N ARG A 318 13.97 -5.21 10.48
CA ARG A 318 12.56 -5.24 10.10
C ARG A 318 12.32 -6.08 8.85
N GLU A 319 13.17 -5.93 7.83
CA GLU A 319 13.09 -6.71 6.58
C GLU A 319 13.35 -8.20 6.82
N ASP A 320 14.35 -8.53 7.64
CA ASP A 320 14.67 -9.92 8.01
C ASP A 320 13.51 -10.57 8.77
N ARG A 321 12.87 -9.84 9.71
CA ARG A 321 11.67 -10.31 10.42
C ARG A 321 10.51 -10.59 9.47
N LEU A 322 10.24 -9.68 8.54
CA LEU A 322 9.20 -9.86 7.51
C LEU A 322 9.50 -11.03 6.57
N LYS A 323 10.78 -11.26 6.25
CA LYS A 323 11.22 -12.38 5.41
C LYS A 323 11.00 -13.72 6.12
N GLN A 324 11.40 -13.82 7.39
CA GLN A 324 11.16 -15.01 8.22
C GLN A 324 9.67 -15.32 8.35
N GLU A 325 8.84 -14.30 8.58
CA GLU A 325 7.38 -14.48 8.67
C GLU A 325 6.79 -15.00 7.35
N ARG A 326 7.23 -14.49 6.20
CA ARG A 326 6.81 -15.00 4.88
C ARG A 326 7.24 -16.44 4.64
N GLU A 327 8.46 -16.80 5.05
CA GLU A 327 8.99 -18.16 4.90
C GLU A 327 8.24 -19.14 5.81
N GLN A 328 7.99 -18.78 7.06
CA GLN A 328 7.16 -19.55 7.98
C GLN A 328 5.74 -19.73 7.44
N ASN A 329 5.13 -18.67 6.89
CA ASN A 329 3.79 -18.75 6.34
C ASN A 329 3.73 -19.60 5.05
N SER A 330 4.78 -19.55 4.22
CA SER A 330 4.91 -20.41 3.03
C SER A 330 5.07 -21.88 3.42
N ASN A 331 5.90 -22.17 4.43
CA ASN A 331 6.10 -23.53 4.91
C ASN A 331 4.82 -24.09 5.55
N ARG A 332 4.14 -23.28 6.36
CA ARG A 332 2.82 -23.63 6.91
C ARG A 332 1.79 -23.91 5.82
N GLY A 333 1.77 -23.10 4.75
CA GLY A 333 0.90 -23.32 3.60
C GLY A 333 1.21 -24.61 2.83
N LEU A 334 2.47 -25.04 2.80
CA LEU A 334 2.88 -26.33 2.20
C LEU A 334 2.47 -27.52 3.08
N GLU A 335 2.62 -27.41 4.40
CA GLU A 335 2.18 -28.45 5.36
C GLU A 335 0.66 -28.61 5.37
N GLU A 336 -0.09 -27.51 5.29
CA GLU A 336 -1.55 -27.51 5.18
C GLU A 336 -2.03 -27.95 3.78
N CYS A 337 -1.14 -28.04 2.79
CA CYS A 337 -1.46 -28.51 1.44
C CYS A 337 -1.58 -30.05 1.42
N THR A 338 -2.71 -30.55 1.90
CA THR A 338 -3.11 -31.97 1.83
C THR A 338 -3.45 -32.46 0.42
N PHE A 339 -3.38 -31.57 -0.59
CA PHE A 339 -3.60 -31.94 -1.98
C PHE A 339 -2.35 -32.63 -2.54
N ALA A 340 -2.26 -33.94 -2.29
CA ALA A 340 -1.36 -34.84 -2.99
C ALA A 340 -2.11 -35.44 -4.19
N PRO A 341 -2.07 -34.82 -5.38
CA PRO A 341 -2.72 -35.41 -6.54
C PRO A 341 -2.09 -36.78 -6.78
N LYS A 342 -2.94 -37.83 -6.84
CA LYS A 342 -2.52 -39.16 -7.28
C LYS A 342 -2.12 -39.06 -8.74
N ILE A 343 -0.84 -38.80 -8.99
CA ILE A 343 -0.26 -38.87 -10.33
C ILE A 343 -0.14 -40.36 -10.64
N ASN A 344 -1.04 -40.86 -11.46
CA ASN A 344 -0.96 -42.22 -12.00
C ASN A 344 0.35 -42.33 -12.80
N LYS A 345 1.37 -42.99 -12.23
CA LYS A 345 2.69 -43.16 -12.85
C LYS A 345 2.67 -43.97 -14.15
N ASN A 346 1.51 -44.52 -14.52
CA ASN A 346 1.36 -45.44 -15.65
C ASN A 346 0.72 -44.81 -16.89
N VAL A 347 0.43 -43.50 -16.89
CA VAL A 347 0.08 -42.81 -18.14
C VAL A 347 1.39 -42.47 -18.83
N ALA A 348 1.79 -43.30 -19.80
CA ALA A 348 2.87 -42.97 -20.72
C ALA A 348 2.64 -41.53 -21.23
N PRO A 349 3.65 -40.66 -21.20
CA PRO A 349 3.48 -39.24 -21.51
C PRO A 349 2.92 -39.14 -22.93
N ALA A 350 1.62 -38.85 -23.03
CA ALA A 350 1.01 -38.48 -24.30
C ALA A 350 1.88 -37.35 -24.86
N HIS A 351 2.31 -37.52 -26.10
CA HIS A 351 3.25 -36.64 -26.78
C HIS A 351 2.67 -35.21 -26.86
N ILE A 352 2.93 -34.40 -25.82
CA ILE A 352 2.62 -32.98 -25.84
C ILE A 352 3.62 -32.35 -26.83
N PRO A 353 3.18 -31.78 -27.96
CA PRO A 353 4.09 -31.12 -28.89
C PRO A 353 4.83 -30.02 -28.14
N LYS A 354 6.16 -30.03 -28.23
CA LYS A 354 7.10 -29.17 -27.50
C LYS A 354 6.90 -27.69 -27.88
N GLN A 355 5.86 -27.05 -27.37
CA GLN A 355 5.67 -25.59 -27.42
C GLN A 355 6.26 -24.90 -26.19
N GLN A 356 7.33 -25.45 -25.60
CA GLN A 356 8.02 -24.86 -24.42
C GLN A 356 9.04 -23.77 -24.78
N ALA A 357 9.17 -23.40 -26.06
CA ALA A 357 10.07 -22.35 -26.50
C ALA A 357 9.71 -20.89 -26.08
N PRO A 358 8.44 -20.48 -25.85
CA PRO A 358 8.15 -19.07 -25.58
C PRO A 358 8.45 -18.65 -24.14
N VAL A 359 8.35 -19.57 -23.17
CA VAL A 359 8.56 -19.25 -21.74
C VAL A 359 10.04 -19.02 -21.43
N ASN A 360 10.93 -19.86 -21.96
CA ASN A 360 12.37 -19.66 -21.79
C ASN A 360 12.86 -18.38 -22.49
N LYS A 361 12.33 -18.06 -23.67
CA LYS A 361 12.63 -16.77 -24.33
C LYS A 361 12.13 -15.58 -23.53
N PHE A 362 10.96 -15.68 -22.89
CA PHE A 362 10.44 -14.62 -22.03
C PHE A 362 11.29 -14.40 -20.77
N LEU A 363 11.66 -15.47 -20.07
CA LEU A 363 12.54 -15.41 -18.89
C LEU A 363 13.93 -14.87 -19.23
N GLN A 364 14.50 -15.27 -20.38
CA GLN A 364 15.76 -14.73 -20.86
C GLN A 364 15.66 -13.24 -21.20
N ARG A 365 14.54 -12.79 -21.78
CA ARG A 365 14.27 -11.37 -22.06
C ARG A 365 14.14 -10.54 -20.77
N GLN A 366 13.48 -11.09 -19.74
CA GLN A 366 13.40 -10.47 -18.41
C GLN A 366 14.79 -10.34 -17.77
N TYR A 367 15.62 -11.37 -17.86
CA TYR A 367 16.98 -11.36 -17.31
C TYR A 367 17.87 -10.32 -18.00
N LEU A 368 17.83 -10.24 -19.33
CA LEU A 368 18.56 -9.25 -20.12
C LEU A 368 18.10 -7.81 -19.83
N ASN A 369 16.80 -7.58 -19.66
CA ASN A 369 16.29 -6.26 -19.28
C ASN A 369 16.65 -5.86 -17.84
N LYS A 370 16.81 -6.83 -16.94
CA LYS A 370 17.21 -6.57 -15.55
C LYS A 370 18.71 -6.31 -15.42
N GLN A 371 19.53 -6.91 -16.30
CA GLN A 371 20.96 -6.59 -16.42
C GLN A 371 21.24 -5.30 -17.17
N LYS A 372 20.32 -4.81 -18.02
CA LYS A 372 20.25 -3.40 -18.39
C LYS A 372 19.79 -2.59 -17.17
N SER A 373 20.67 -2.43 -16.20
CA SER A 373 20.45 -1.50 -15.11
C SER A 373 20.20 -0.09 -15.71
N PRO A 374 19.34 0.73 -15.11
CA PRO A 374 19.21 2.16 -15.46
C PRO A 374 20.46 2.99 -15.08
N GLY A 375 21.59 2.34 -14.77
CA GLY A 375 22.82 2.95 -14.26
C GLY A 375 23.85 3.37 -15.31
N ASP A 376 23.73 2.90 -16.56
CA ASP A 376 24.62 3.28 -17.67
C ASP A 376 23.93 4.19 -18.69
N SER A 377 23.04 5.07 -18.21
CA SER A 377 22.77 6.29 -18.94
C SER A 377 24.02 7.15 -18.78
N LYS A 378 25.00 6.96 -19.67
CA LYS A 378 26.00 7.98 -19.99
C LYS A 378 25.25 9.31 -20.00
N SER A 379 25.63 10.21 -19.12
CA SER A 379 25.44 11.64 -19.31
C SER A 379 26.10 11.97 -20.65
N SER A 380 25.36 11.80 -21.75
CA SER A 380 25.59 12.64 -22.92
C SER A 380 25.33 14.04 -22.39
N GLU A 381 26.41 14.76 -22.11
CA GLU A 381 26.43 16.20 -22.27
C GLU A 381 25.68 16.48 -23.57
N ILE A 382 24.44 16.93 -23.41
CA ILE A 382 23.72 17.57 -24.49
C ILE A 382 24.37 18.96 -24.52
N ASP A 383 25.54 19.04 -25.14
CA ASP A 383 25.96 20.24 -25.85
C ASP A 383 24.97 20.39 -26.99
N GLN A 384 23.78 20.88 -26.66
CA GLN A 384 22.93 21.51 -27.65
C GLN A 384 23.68 22.79 -27.99
N ASP A 385 24.36 22.78 -29.14
CA ASP A 385 24.65 23.98 -29.92
C ASP A 385 23.32 24.70 -30.18
N VAL A 386 22.86 25.44 -29.18
CA VAL A 386 21.75 26.36 -29.33
C VAL A 386 22.31 27.51 -30.13
N ASP A 387 21.92 27.55 -31.40
CA ASP A 387 22.27 28.61 -32.33
C ASP A 387 22.09 29.98 -31.63
N PRO A 388 23.17 30.75 -31.41
CA PRO A 388 23.12 31.95 -30.59
C PRO A 388 22.12 32.98 -31.10
N GLU A 389 21.81 33.00 -32.41
CA GLU A 389 20.76 33.86 -32.96
C GLU A 389 19.35 33.52 -32.45
N VAL A 390 19.07 32.23 -32.26
CA VAL A 390 17.76 31.78 -31.75
C VAL A 390 17.63 32.17 -30.28
N TYR A 391 18.72 32.03 -29.51
CA TYR A 391 18.75 32.47 -28.12
C TYR A 391 18.55 33.99 -27.99
N GLU A 392 19.26 34.80 -28.78
CA GLU A 392 19.08 36.26 -28.77
C GLU A 392 17.68 36.70 -29.19
N ARG A 393 17.08 36.07 -30.21
CA ARG A 393 15.68 36.34 -30.59
C ARG A 393 14.71 36.05 -29.45
N THR A 394 14.90 34.93 -28.73
CA THR A 394 14.02 34.58 -27.61
C THR A 394 14.15 35.57 -26.44
N ILE A 395 15.36 36.00 -26.10
CA ILE A 395 15.57 37.02 -25.07
C ILE A 395 14.95 38.36 -25.47
N LYS A 396 15.09 38.77 -26.73
CA LYS A 396 14.52 40.04 -27.21
C LYS A 396 12.99 40.04 -27.09
N ARG A 397 12.34 38.94 -27.48
CA ARG A 397 10.88 38.77 -27.38
C ARG A 397 10.39 38.84 -25.93
N LEU A 398 11.09 38.17 -25.02
CA LEU A 398 10.74 38.20 -23.59
C LEU A 398 10.86 39.60 -22.97
N ARG A 399 11.82 40.42 -23.44
CA ARG A 399 11.96 41.81 -22.99
C ARG A 399 10.82 42.69 -23.50
N GLU A 400 10.41 42.51 -24.75
CA GLU A 400 9.27 43.22 -25.36
C GLU A 400 7.96 42.86 -24.63
N ASP A 401 7.78 41.59 -24.29
CA ASP A 401 6.62 41.11 -23.52
C ASP A 401 6.59 41.74 -22.12
N LEU A 402 7.74 41.84 -21.44
CA LEU A 402 7.86 42.45 -20.11
C LEU A 402 7.54 43.96 -20.09
N ILE A 403 7.88 44.68 -21.16
CA ILE A 403 7.56 46.11 -21.30
C ILE A 403 6.07 46.31 -21.61
N SER A 404 5.44 45.32 -22.22
CA SER A 404 4.04 45.37 -22.64
C SER A 404 3.05 45.06 -21.51
N ILE A 405 3.52 44.72 -20.31
CA ILE A 405 2.65 44.49 -19.15
C ILE A 405 2.24 45.85 -18.56
N PRO A 406 0.96 46.25 -18.65
CA PRO A 406 0.50 47.48 -18.02
C PRO A 406 0.67 47.36 -16.49
N LEU A 407 1.29 48.38 -15.90
CA LEU A 407 1.38 48.55 -14.45
C LEU A 407 0.02 49.07 -13.97
N ASP A 408 -0.81 48.16 -13.46
CA ASP A 408 -2.03 48.47 -12.71
C ASP A 408 -1.72 48.90 -11.27
#